data_AF-A0A957Y2J3-F1
#
_entry.id   AF-A0A957Y2J3-F1
#
_cell.length_a   1.000
_cell.length_b   1.000
_cell.length_c   1.000
_cell.angle_alpha   90.00
_cell.angle_beta   90.00
_cell.angle_gamma   90.00
#
_symmetry.space_group_name_H-M   'P 1'
#
loop_
_entity.id
_entity.type
_entity.pdbx_description
1 polymer ?
#
loop_
_entity_poly.entity_id
_entity_poly.type
_entity_poly.pdbx_seq_one_letter_code
_entity_poly.pdbx_strand_id
1 'polypeptide(L)' 'MPSRGVRGATTADENTPEAILRETRRLLALMIHLNGIRPDDVASVIFTTTRDLTAEYPALAARQLG' A
#
# COMPACT_ATOMS: atom_id res chain seq x y z
N MET A 1 -16.78 8.58 -15.60
CA MET A 1 -17.21 7.81 -14.42
C MET A 1 -16.73 8.54 -13.16
N PRO A 2 -17.47 8.48 -12.04
CA PRO A 2 -17.00 9.07 -10.78
C PRO A 2 -15.85 8.23 -10.20
N SER A 3 -14.82 8.89 -9.68
CA SER A 3 -13.74 8.23 -8.93
C SER A 3 -14.23 7.81 -7.54
N ARG A 4 -13.76 6.66 -7.04
CA ARG A 4 -14.03 6.18 -5.67
C ARG A 4 -12.73 6.01 -4.90
N GLY A 5 -12.72 6.43 -3.64
CA GLY A 5 -11.61 6.18 -2.73
C GLY A 5 -11.73 4.79 -2.09
N VAL A 6 -10.62 4.07 -2.01
CA VAL A 6 -10.51 2.80 -1.26
C VAL A 6 -9.50 2.99 -0.14
N ARG A 7 -9.83 2.54 1.07
CA ARG A 7 -8.98 2.67 2.25
C ARG A 7 -8.50 1.29 2.70
N GLY A 8 -7.23 1.23 3.09
CA GLY A 8 -6.62 0.06 3.71
C GLY A 8 -5.69 0.49 4.84
N ALA A 9 -5.47 -0.39 5.80
CA ALA A 9 -4.51 -0.24 6.87
C ALA A 9 -3.93 -1.60 7.24
N THR A 10 -2.67 -1.63 7.66
CA THR A 10 -1.97 -2.81 8.18
C THR A 10 -0.96 -2.34 9.22
N THR A 11 -0.41 -3.28 9.99
CA THR A 11 0.68 -3.05 10.95
C THR A 11 1.93 -3.79 10.49
N ALA A 12 3.11 -3.24 10.79
CA ALA A 12 4.38 -3.95 10.66
C ALA A 12 4.87 -4.32 12.07
N ASP A 13 5.40 -5.54 12.22
CA ASP A 13 5.87 -6.02 13.53
C ASP A 13 7.16 -5.31 13.98
N GLU A 14 7.92 -4.74 13.04
CA GLU A 14 9.21 -4.08 13.26
C GLU A 14 9.39 -2.88 12.33
N ASN A 15 10.15 -1.86 12.77
CA ASN A 15 10.55 -0.72 11.94
C ASN A 15 11.78 -1.08 11.07
N THR A 16 11.58 -2.00 10.13
CA THR A 16 12.59 -2.42 9.14
C THR A 16 12.04 -2.27 7.72
N PRO A 17 12.89 -2.02 6.70
CA PRO A 17 12.44 -1.94 5.31
C PRO A 17 11.68 -3.20 4.88
N GLU A 18 12.17 -4.38 5.27
CA GLU A 18 11.60 -5.67 4.90
C GLU A 18 10.18 -5.82 5.46
N ALA A 19 9.96 -5.50 6.73
CA ALA A 19 8.65 -5.59 7.38
C ALA A 19 7.66 -4.59 6.76
N ILE A 20 8.06 -3.33 6.57
CA ILE A 20 7.22 -2.29 5.96
C ILE A 20 6.82 -2.68 4.54
N LEU A 21 7.77 -3.11 3.71
CA LEU A 21 7.50 -3.48 2.32
C LEU A 21 6.68 -4.76 2.21
N ARG A 22 6.91 -5.76 3.07
CA ARG A 22 6.13 -7.00 3.10
C ARG A 22 4.66 -6.72 3.38
N GLU A 23 4.37 -6.00 4.46
CA GLU A 23 2.98 -5.74 4.87
C GLU A 23 2.27 -4.77 3.92
N THR A 24 2.99 -3.78 3.37
CA THR A 24 2.41 -2.90 2.34
C THR A 24 2.03 -3.67 1.07
N ARG A 25 2.90 -4.58 0.58
CA ARG A 25 2.56 -5.44 -0.58
C ARG A 25 1.36 -6.32 -0.31
N ARG A 26 1.29 -6.94 0.88
CA ARG A 26 0.16 -7.78 1.28
C ARG A 26 -1.15 -6.99 1.30
N LEU A 27 -1.13 -5.78 1.86
CA LEU A 27 -2.31 -4.90 1.90
C LEU A 27 -2.76 -4.52 0.48
N LEU A 28 -1.84 -4.07 -0.37
CA LEU A 28 -2.16 -3.70 -1.75
C LEU A 28 -2.73 -4.87 -2.55
N ALA A 29 -2.12 -6.06 -2.45
CA ALA A 29 -2.61 -7.27 -3.12
C ALA A 29 -4.03 -7.63 -2.69
N LEU A 30 -4.33 -7.55 -1.38
CA LEU A 30 -5.66 -7.79 -0.85
C LEU A 30 -6.67 -6.75 -1.35
N MET A 31 -6.33 -5.46 -1.31
CA MET A 31 -7.20 -4.38 -1.78
C MET A 31 -7.51 -4.52 -3.27
N ILE A 32 -6.50 -4.82 -4.09
CA ILE A 32 -6.65 -5.07 -5.53
C ILE A 32 -7.59 -6.26 -5.77
N HIS A 33 -7.34 -7.38 -5.09
CA HIS A 33 -8.13 -8.60 -5.26
C HIS A 33 -9.59 -8.41 -4.86
N LEU A 34 -9.86 -7.82 -3.69
CA LEU A 34 -11.22 -7.65 -3.18
C LEU A 34 -12.06 -6.65 -3.97
N ASN A 35 -11.43 -5.69 -4.65
CA ASN A 35 -12.13 -4.64 -5.41
C ASN A 35 -12.04 -4.82 -6.93
N GLY A 36 -11.27 -5.80 -7.42
CA GLY A 36 -11.03 -5.99 -8.85
C GLY A 36 -10.34 -4.81 -9.53
N ILE A 37 -9.48 -4.09 -8.80
CA ILE A 37 -8.80 -2.87 -9.30
C ILE A 37 -7.76 -3.25 -10.34
N ARG A 38 -7.78 -2.61 -11.50
CA ARG A 38 -6.74 -2.71 -12.53
C ARG A 38 -5.82 -1.49 -12.42
N PRO A 39 -4.55 -1.58 -12.85
CA PRO A 39 -3.63 -0.44 -12.85
C PRO A 39 -4.21 0.80 -13.53
N ASP A 40 -4.90 0.63 -14.65
CA ASP A 40 -5.53 1.72 -15.43
C ASP A 40 -6.71 2.40 -14.71
N ASP A 41 -7.26 1.78 -13.65
CA ASP A 41 -8.35 2.36 -12.85
C ASP A 41 -7.83 3.34 -11.78
N VAL A 42 -6.52 3.35 -11.50
CA VAL A 42 -5.93 4.06 -10.35
C VAL A 42 -5.47 5.45 -10.74
N ALA A 43 -6.21 6.47 -10.29
CA ALA A 43 -5.81 7.87 -10.48
C ALA A 43 -4.63 8.30 -9.59
N SER A 44 -4.63 7.87 -8.32
CA SER A 44 -3.54 8.16 -7.37
C SER A 44 -3.62 7.25 -6.14
N VAL A 45 -2.52 7.16 -5.40
CA VAL A 45 -2.45 6.50 -4.09
C VAL A 45 -1.70 7.40 -3.12
N ILE A 46 -2.24 7.57 -1.92
CA ILE A 46 -1.61 8.33 -0.83
C ILE A 46 -1.31 7.36 0.31
N PHE A 47 -0.05 7.34 0.74
CA PHE A 47 0.39 6.53 1.86
C PHE A 47 0.70 7.42 3.06
N THR A 48 0.36 6.92 4.24
CA THR A 48 0.72 7.52 5.53
C THR A 48 1.24 6.43 6.44
N THR A 49 2.22 6.77 7.26
CA THR A 49 2.74 5.90 8.33
C THR A 49 2.55 6.58 9.69
N THR A 50 2.51 5.78 10.75
CA THR A 50 2.70 6.28 12.11
C THR A 50 4.16 6.74 12.30
N ARG A 51 4.39 7.62 13.28
CA ARG A 51 5.68 8.33 13.45
C ARG A 51 6.86 7.42 13.82
N ASP A 52 6.57 6.22 14.29
CA ASP A 52 7.51 5.17 14.68
C ASP A 52 8.03 4.34 13.49
N LEU A 53 7.38 4.43 12.32
CA LEU A 53 7.84 3.78 11.10
C LEU A 53 8.60 4.77 10.21
N THR A 54 9.93 4.62 10.20
CA THR A 54 10.87 5.53 9.54
C THR A 54 11.87 4.83 8.61
N ALA A 55 11.92 3.50 8.61
CA ALA A 55 12.95 2.75 7.93
C ALA A 55 12.81 2.70 6.39
N GLU A 56 11.59 2.84 5.85
CA GLU A 56 11.35 2.84 4.40
C GLU A 56 10.01 3.50 4.06
N TYR A 57 9.88 4.02 2.84
CA TYR A 57 8.64 4.54 2.28
C TYR A 57 7.76 3.39 1.74
N PRO A 58 6.50 3.27 2.20
CA PRO A 58 5.59 2.23 1.72
C PRO A 58 5.28 2.35 0.21
N ALA A 59 5.40 3.54 -0.38
CA ALA A 59 5.19 3.74 -1.81
C ALA A 59 6.16 2.91 -2.70
N LEU A 60 7.32 2.49 -2.18
CA LEU A 60 8.23 1.61 -2.91
C LEU A 60 7.60 0.22 -3.16
N ALA A 61 6.80 -0.30 -2.23
CA ALA A 61 6.10 -1.57 -2.41
C ALA A 61 5.13 -1.52 -3.61
N ALA A 62 4.46 -0.39 -3.83
CA ALA A 62 3.58 -0.22 -4.99
C ALA A 62 4.38 -0.27 -6.30
N ARG A 63 5.51 0.45 -6.38
CA ARG A 63 6.38 0.48 -7.58
C ARG A 63 6.99 -0.88 -7.92
N GLN A 64 7.17 -1.75 -6.93
CA GLN A 64 7.69 -3.10 -7.14
C GLN A 64 6.64 -4.06 -7.73
N LEU A 65 5.35 -3.73 -7.66
CA LEU A 65 4.27 -4.54 -8.21
C LEU A 65 4.01 -4.26 -9.70
N GLY A 66 4.54 -3.16 -10.23
CA GLY A 66 4.30 -2.65 -11.59
C GLY A 66 3.74 -1.24 -11.55
#